data_AF-A0A2D8FQ02-F1
#
_entry.id   AF-A0A2D8FQ02-F1
#
_cell.length_a   1.000
_cell.length_b   1.000
_cell.length_c   1.000
_cell.angle_alpha   90.00
_cell.angle_beta   90.00
_cell.angle_gamma   90.00
#
_symmetry.space_group_name_H-M   'P 1'
#
loop_
_entity.id
_entity.type
_entity.pdbx_description
1 polymer ?
#
loop_
_entity_poly.entity_id
_entity_poly.type
_entity_poly.pdbx_seq_one_letter_code
_entity_poly.pdbx_strand_id
1 'polypeptide(L)'
;MAEVISLASVLDMNAAEPLKAELLAKRGQAVTVDASGVERLGGLCLQVLLSARKTWATDGVDLMITPQSTSFAEQWAAFGASETNAPDLTEGALA
;
A
#
# COMPACT_ATOMS: atom_id res chain seq x y z
N MET A 1 7.37 9.78 14.76
CA MET A 1 7.09 10.64 13.59
C MET A 1 6.90 9.68 12.42
N ALA A 2 5.76 9.73 11.73
CA ALA A 2 5.50 8.82 10.60
C ALA A 2 6.08 9.40 9.31
N GLU A 3 6.75 8.58 8.52
CA GLU A 3 7.38 8.99 7.26
C GLU A 3 6.35 9.02 6.14
N VAL A 4 6.28 10.11 5.36
CA VAL A 4 5.31 10.19 4.25
C VAL A 4 5.97 9.77 2.94
N ILE A 5 5.38 8.82 2.23
CA ILE A 5 5.81 8.36 0.90
C ILE A 5 4.72 8.72 -0.11
N SER A 6 4.99 9.68 -0.98
CA SER A 6 4.09 10.04 -2.07
C SER A 6 4.19 9.04 -3.21
N LEU A 7 3.07 8.44 -3.59
CA LEU A 7 2.98 7.55 -4.74
C LEU A 7 3.02 8.34 -6.04
N ALA A 8 3.63 7.75 -7.06
CA ALA A 8 3.60 8.28 -8.40
C ALA A 8 2.17 8.22 -8.97
N SER A 9 1.82 9.16 -9.86
CA SER A 9 0.50 9.20 -10.50
C SER A 9 0.16 7.94 -11.28
N VAL A 10 1.19 7.28 -11.82
CA VAL A 10 1.06 6.03 -12.57
C VAL A 10 1.92 4.96 -11.90
N LEU A 11 1.26 4.03 -11.23
CA LEU A 11 1.87 2.88 -10.56
C LEU A 11 1.84 1.65 -11.47
N ASP A 12 2.65 1.68 -12.52
CA ASP A 12 2.82 0.58 -13.47
C ASP A 12 4.04 -0.30 -13.11
N MET A 13 4.36 -1.31 -13.93
CA MET A 13 5.51 -2.20 -13.75
C MET A 13 6.83 -1.45 -13.56
N ASN A 14 7.01 -0.31 -14.26
CA ASN A 14 8.19 0.54 -14.12
C ASN A 14 8.28 1.24 -12.75
N ALA A 15 7.14 1.52 -12.11
CA ALA A 15 7.08 2.14 -10.79
C ALA A 15 7.16 1.12 -9.65
N ALA A 16 6.98 -0.18 -9.93
CA ALA A 16 6.95 -1.23 -8.92
C ALA A 16 8.31 -1.41 -8.22
N GLU A 17 9.41 -1.42 -8.97
CA GLU A 17 10.76 -1.54 -8.43
C GLU A 17 11.17 -0.34 -7.54
N PRO A 18 11.07 0.92 -8.00
CA PRO A 18 11.41 2.07 -7.16
C PRO A 18 10.48 2.19 -5.94
N LEU A 19 9.18 1.92 -6.10
CA LEU A 19 8.25 1.92 -4.96
C LEU A 19 8.65 0.90 -3.90
N LYS A 20 9.02 -0.32 -4.31
CA LYS A 20 9.50 -1.36 -3.39
C LYS A 20 10.76 -0.92 -2.66
N ALA A 21 11.72 -0.33 -3.38
CA ALA A 21 12.98 0.14 -2.80
C ALA A 21 12.73 1.23 -1.75
N GLU A 22 11.88 2.21 -2.05
CA GLU A 22 11.52 3.29 -1.13
C GLU A 22 10.84 2.75 0.13
N LEU A 23 9.86 1.85 -0.03
CA LEU A 23 9.22 1.18 1.10
C LEU A 23 10.27 0.45 1.95
N LEU A 24 11.10 -0.40 1.34
CA LEU A 24 12.11 -1.17 2.08
C LEU A 24 13.13 -0.28 2.81
N ALA A 25 13.48 0.88 2.25
CA ALA A 25 14.36 1.85 2.90
C ALA A 25 13.75 2.45 4.18
N LYS A 26 12.41 2.45 4.28
CA LYS A 26 11.63 2.96 5.42
C LYS A 26 11.06 1.87 6.31
N ARG A 27 11.39 0.61 6.04
CA ARG A 27 11.01 -0.54 6.87
C ARG A 27 11.53 -0.34 8.31
N GLY A 28 10.73 -0.72 9.30
CA GLY A 28 11.08 -0.53 10.72
C GLY A 28 10.55 0.76 11.33
N GLN A 29 9.84 1.58 10.55
CA GLN A 29 9.29 2.85 10.98
C GLN A 29 7.83 2.98 10.54
N ALA A 30 7.05 3.80 11.26
CA ALA A 30 5.70 4.12 10.86
C ALA A 30 5.71 4.90 9.54
N VAL A 31 4.93 4.45 8.56
CA VAL A 31 4.92 5.03 7.21
C VAL A 31 3.49 5.39 6.80
N THR A 32 3.33 6.59 6.26
CA THR A 32 2.10 7.06 5.63
C THR A 32 2.30 7.15 4.13
N VAL A 33 1.59 6.32 3.38
CA VAL A 33 1.62 6.31 1.92
C VAL A 33 0.54 7.24 1.40
N ASP A 34 0.96 8.33 0.76
CA ASP A 34 0.07 9.27 0.10
C ASP A 34 -0.24 8.79 -1.32
N ALA A 35 -1.47 8.33 -1.52
CA ALA A 35 -2.01 7.81 -2.77
C ALA A 35 -2.99 8.79 -3.45
N SER A 36 -2.99 10.07 -3.04
CA SER A 36 -3.95 11.08 -3.50
C SER A 36 -3.68 11.63 -4.90
N GLY A 37 -2.47 11.43 -5.43
CA GLY A 37 -2.10 11.74 -6.80
C GLY A 37 -2.23 10.57 -7.78
N VAL A 38 -2.67 9.39 -7.34
CA VAL A 38 -2.64 8.17 -8.15
C VAL A 38 -3.84 8.10 -9.10
N GLU A 39 -3.55 8.11 -10.39
CA GLU A 39 -4.51 7.96 -11.47
C GLU A 39 -4.63 6.50 -11.92
N ARG A 40 -3.50 5.77 -11.95
CA ARG A 40 -3.44 4.37 -12.38
C ARG A 40 -2.68 3.50 -11.39
N LEU A 41 -3.30 2.40 -10.96
CA LEU A 41 -2.72 1.35 -10.14
C LEU A 41 -2.63 0.05 -10.93
N GLY A 42 -1.41 -0.45 -11.13
CA GLY A 42 -1.14 -1.75 -11.72
C GLY A 42 -1.08 -2.86 -10.67
N GLY A 43 -1.35 -4.10 -11.08
CA GLY A 43 -1.36 -5.25 -10.18
C GLY A 43 -0.02 -5.52 -9.47
N LEU A 44 1.11 -5.24 -10.14
CA LEU A 44 2.44 -5.39 -9.53
C LEU A 44 2.66 -4.39 -8.38
N CYS A 45 2.31 -3.12 -8.56
CA CYS A 45 2.40 -2.12 -7.50
C CYS A 45 1.45 -2.44 -6.34
N LEU A 46 0.25 -2.94 -6.63
CA LEU A 46 -0.69 -3.41 -5.60
C LEU A 46 -0.09 -4.56 -4.78
N GLN A 47 0.55 -5.55 -5.42
CA GLN A 47 1.24 -6.64 -4.73
C GLN A 47 2.38 -6.14 -3.84
N VAL A 48 3.14 -5.13 -4.30
CA VAL A 48 4.19 -4.49 -3.50
C VAL A 48 3.59 -3.79 -2.27
N LEU A 49 2.52 -3.03 -2.42
CA LEU A 49 1.84 -2.34 -1.32
C LEU A 49 1.27 -3.33 -0.29
N LEU A 50 0.61 -4.41 -0.74
CA LEU A 50 0.10 -5.47 0.13
C LEU A 50 1.23 -6.19 0.88
N SER A 51 2.33 -6.50 0.19
CA SER A 51 3.50 -7.15 0.79
C SER A 51 4.17 -6.23 1.83
N ALA A 52 4.25 -4.93 1.55
CA ALA A 52 4.74 -3.93 2.49
C ALA A 52 3.83 -3.88 3.72
N ARG A 53 2.50 -3.73 3.55
CA ARG A 53 1.55 -3.76 4.68
C ARG A 53 1.75 -4.97 5.59
N LYS A 54 1.83 -6.17 5.00
CA LYS A 54 2.07 -7.41 5.76
C LYS A 54 3.40 -7.40 6.49
N THR A 55 4.45 -6.87 5.85
CA THR A 55 5.78 -6.73 6.45
C THR A 55 5.77 -5.77 7.63
N TRP A 56 5.07 -4.63 7.53
CA TRP A 56 4.98 -3.63 8.60
C TRP A 56 4.14 -4.16 9.78
N ALA A 57 3.02 -4.82 9.48
CA ALA A 57 2.23 -5.52 10.50
C ALA A 57 3.05 -6.58 11.24
N THR A 58 3.87 -7.35 10.51
CA THR A 58 4.78 -8.36 11.11
C THR A 58 5.86 -7.70 11.97
N ASP A 59 6.34 -6.53 11.57
CA ASP A 59 7.37 -5.75 12.25
C ASP A 59 6.81 -4.95 13.45
N GLY A 60 5.47 -4.91 13.60
CA GLY A 60 4.79 -4.20 14.68
C GLY A 60 4.74 -2.68 14.48
N VAL A 61 4.91 -2.22 13.24
CA VAL A 61 4.84 -0.82 12.86
C VAL A 61 3.61 -0.53 12.01
N ASP A 62 3.07 0.68 12.15
CA ASP A 62 1.86 1.09 11.44
C ASP A 62 2.21 1.55 10.01
N LEU A 63 1.48 1.02 9.02
CA LEU A 63 1.53 1.47 7.64
C LEU A 63 0.15 1.94 7.23
N MET A 64 0.02 3.25 7.03
CA MET A 64 -1.24 3.90 6.69
C MET A 64 -1.21 4.33 5.23
N ILE A 65 -2.28 4.11 4.47
CA ILE A 65 -2.38 4.58 3.08
C ILE A 65 -3.45 5.67 3.02
N THR A 66 -3.01 6.92 3.13
CA THR A 66 -3.89 8.09 3.16
C THR A 66 -3.11 9.37 2.85
N PRO A 67 -3.70 10.34 2.11
CA PRO A 67 -4.98 10.25 1.40
C PRO A 67 -4.93 9.34 0.15
N GLN A 68 -6.08 8.87 -0.34
CA GLN A 68 -6.19 8.03 -1.55
C GLN A 68 -7.12 8.67 -2.58
N SER A 69 -6.75 8.64 -3.86
CA SER A 69 -7.62 9.11 -4.95
C SER A 69 -8.79 8.15 -5.18
N THR A 70 -9.87 8.65 -5.76
CA THR A 70 -11.00 7.81 -6.23
C THR A 70 -10.53 6.72 -7.17
N SER A 71 -9.69 7.06 -8.17
CA SER A 71 -9.16 6.08 -9.12
C SER A 71 -8.32 4.99 -8.44
N PHE A 72 -7.53 5.34 -7.42
CA PHE A 72 -6.78 4.36 -6.64
C PHE A 72 -7.71 3.39 -5.93
N ALA A 73 -8.72 3.90 -5.21
CA ALA A 73 -9.67 3.09 -4.46
C ALA A 73 -10.49 2.17 -5.38
N GLU A 74 -10.92 2.67 -6.54
CA GLU A 74 -11.64 1.87 -7.54
C GLU A 74 -10.78 0.73 -8.09
N GLN A 75 -9.53 1.02 -8.46
CA GLN A 75 -8.61 0.00 -8.97
C GLN A 75 -8.25 -1.02 -7.89
N TRP A 76 -7.97 -0.55 -6.68
CA TRP A 76 -7.70 -1.41 -5.51
C TRP A 76 -8.85 -2.41 -5.27
N ALA A 77 -10.09 -1.92 -5.28
CA ALA A 77 -11.29 -2.75 -5.17
C ALA A 77 -11.48 -3.67 -6.39
N ALA A 78 -11.18 -3.19 -7.61
CA ALA A 78 -11.27 -3.99 -8.83
C ALA A 78 -10.29 -5.18 -8.83
N PHE A 79 -9.13 -5.05 -8.18
CA PHE A 79 -8.20 -6.16 -7.96
C PHE A 79 -8.65 -7.13 -6.84
N GLY A 80 -9.73 -6.82 -6.12
CA GLY A 80 -10.26 -7.64 -5.03
C GLY A 80 -9.48 -7.51 -3.72
N ALA A 81 -8.71 -6.44 -3.53
CA ALA A 81 -7.99 -6.22 -2.28
C ALA A 81 -8.93 -5.63 -1.21
N SER A 82 -8.88 -6.18 0.01
CA SER A 82 -9.62 -5.67 1.18
C SER A 82 -9.18 -4.25 1.54
N GLU A 83 -9.92 -3.60 2.45
CA GLU A 83 -9.72 -2.22 2.87
C GLU A 83 -8.24 -1.81 2.99
N THR A 84 -7.90 -0.70 2.33
CA THR A 84 -6.54 -0.18 2.21
C THR A 84 -5.85 0.03 3.56
N ASN A 85 -6.63 0.26 4.62
CA ASN A 85 -6.14 0.55 5.96
C ASN A 85 -6.68 -0.38 7.06
N ALA A 86 -7.39 -1.45 6.69
CA ALA A 86 -7.80 -2.45 7.67
C ALA A 86 -6.56 -3.21 8.18
N PRO A 87 -6.46 -3.52 9.48
CA PRO A 87 -5.55 -4.58 9.90
C PRO A 87 -5.90 -5.84 9.09
N ASP A 88 -4.91 -6.61 8.66
CA ASP A 88 -5.11 -7.88 7.96
C ASP A 88 -5.95 -8.80 8.88
N LEU A 89 -7.28 -8.72 8.77
CA LEU A 89 -8.23 -9.57 9.45
C LEU A 89 -8.21 -10.93 8.75
N THR A 90 -7.05 -11.59 8.75
CA THR A 90 -6.95 -13.00 8.40
C THR A 90 -7.23 -13.89 9.61
N GLU A 91 -8.12 -13.46 10.51
CA GLU A 91 -8.66 -14.29 11.59
C GLU A 91 -10.11 -14.64 11.27
N GLY A 92 -10.32 -15.79 10.60
CA GLY A 92 -11.50 -16.62 10.87
C GLY A 92 -12.79 -16.44 10.06
N ALA A 93 -12.73 -16.20 8.75
CA ALA A 93 -13.92 -16.32 7.90
C ALA A 93 -14.16 -17.76 7.38
N LEU A 94 -14.12 -18.78 8.26
CA LEU A 94 -14.72 -20.11 8.06
C LEU A 94 -14.91 -20.78 9.44
N ALA A 95 -16.05 -20.54 10.10
CA ALA A 95 -16.58 -21.38 11.17
C ALA A 95 -18.09 -21.53 10.97
#